data_AF-A0A0F9AQD5-F1
#
_entry.id   AF-A0A0F9AQD5-F1
#
_cell.length_a   1.000
_cell.length_b   1.000
_cell.length_c   1.000
_cell.angle_alpha   90.00
_cell.angle_beta   90.00
_cell.angle_gamma   90.00
#
_symmetry.space_group_name_H-M   'P 1'
#
loop_
_entity.id
_entity.type
_entity.pdbx_description
1 polymer ?
#
loop_
_entity_poly.entity_id
_entity_poly.type
_entity_poly.pdbx_seq_one_letter_code
_entity_poly.pdbx_strand_id
1 'polypeptide(L)'
;PLPLPLRVSQRGWMPRADYHKLLAGARVNLCVSHGETFSYQVAEATMLQTPSVVSEAVSWAPKHALSGIHAEDIAHAIFRTLDRDAEMIDRWRIELESYASRSLDTLTSRL
;
A
#
# COMPACT_ATOMS: atom_id res chain seq x y z
N PRO A 1 -23.94 -16.51 -14.36
CA PRO A 1 -23.87 -15.03 -14.45
C PRO A 1 -22.60 -14.60 -15.20
N LEU A 2 -22.74 -13.77 -16.25
CA LEU A 2 -21.58 -13.14 -16.90
C LEU A 2 -20.91 -12.20 -15.89
N PRO A 3 -19.57 -12.15 -15.82
CA PRO A 3 -18.88 -11.20 -14.94
C PRO A 3 -19.27 -9.77 -15.32
N LEU A 4 -19.54 -8.93 -14.30
CA LEU A 4 -19.82 -7.51 -14.52
C LEU A 4 -18.65 -6.87 -15.26
N PRO A 5 -18.90 -5.92 -16.19
CA PRO A 5 -17.83 -5.24 -16.90
C PRO A 5 -16.90 -4.53 -15.92
N LEU A 6 -15.60 -4.75 -16.09
CA LEU A 6 -14.56 -4.07 -15.33
C LEU A 6 -14.71 -2.56 -15.54
N ARG A 7 -14.97 -1.82 -14.46
CA ARG A 7 -14.99 -0.35 -14.50
C ARG A 7 -13.62 0.17 -14.16
N VAL A 8 -12.93 0.72 -15.16
CA VAL A 8 -11.63 1.39 -14.99
C VAL A 8 -11.84 2.90 -15.09
N SER A 9 -11.32 3.65 -14.13
CA SER A 9 -11.29 5.11 -14.14
C SER A 9 -9.86 5.58 -14.06
N GLN A 10 -9.36 6.24 -15.12
CA GLN A 10 -8.07 6.91 -15.08
C GLN A 10 -8.24 8.32 -14.50
N ARG A 11 -7.41 8.68 -13.52
CA ARG A 11 -7.38 10.01 -12.91
C ARG A 11 -5.97 10.58 -13.09
N GLY A 12 -5.88 11.89 -13.34
CA GLY A 12 -4.61 12.61 -13.32
C GLY A 12 -4.19 12.99 -11.90
N TRP A 13 -3.36 14.04 -11.78
CA TRP A 13 -3.06 14.64 -10.48
C TRP A 13 -4.34 15.04 -9.75
N MET A 14 -4.42 14.66 -8.48
CA MET A 14 -5.57 14.93 -7.62
C MET A 14 -5.15 15.75 -6.40
N PRO A 15 -5.98 16.69 -5.93
CA PRO A 15 -5.79 17.31 -4.64
C PRO A 15 -5.77 16.25 -3.53
N ARG A 16 -4.95 16.45 -2.50
CA ARG A 16 -4.79 15.51 -1.38
C ARG A 16 -6.13 15.10 -0.76
N ALA A 17 -7.05 16.05 -0.56
CA ALA A 17 -8.35 15.77 0.05
C ALA A 17 -9.21 14.80 -0.78
N ASP A 18 -9.14 14.90 -2.11
CA ASP A 18 -9.89 14.00 -3.00
C ASP A 18 -9.21 12.63 -3.10
N TYR A 19 -7.88 12.62 -3.08
CA TYR A 19 -7.09 11.39 -3.02
C TYR A 19 -7.35 10.61 -1.73
N HIS A 20 -7.39 11.30 -0.60
CA HIS A 20 -7.73 10.73 0.71
C HIS A 20 -9.12 10.09 0.71
N LYS A 21 -10.14 10.77 0.15
CA LYS A 21 -11.49 10.20 -0.01
C LYS A 21 -11.50 8.96 -0.91
N LEU A 22 -10.71 8.99 -1.99
CA LEU A 22 -10.59 7.86 -2.91
C LEU A 22 -9.99 6.64 -2.20
N LEU A 23 -8.89 6.82 -1.47
CA LEU A 23 -8.26 5.77 -0.69
C LEU A 23 -9.19 5.23 0.40
N ALA A 24 -9.87 6.11 1.15
CA ALA A 24 -10.77 5.70 2.24
C ALA A 24 -11.97 4.86 1.74
N GLY A 25 -12.35 4.99 0.47
CA GLY A 25 -13.38 4.18 -0.17
C GLY A 25 -12.84 2.92 -0.85
N ALA A 26 -11.53 2.73 -0.91
CA ALA A 26 -10.90 1.60 -1.59
C ALA A 26 -10.88 0.37 -0.67
N ARG A 27 -11.02 -0.82 -1.27
CA ARG A 27 -10.83 -2.09 -0.56
C ARG A 27 -9.36 -2.49 -0.44
N VAL A 28 -8.57 -2.14 -1.46
CA VAL A 28 -7.14 -2.42 -1.55
C VAL A 28 -6.48 -1.25 -2.26
N ASN A 29 -5.35 -0.82 -1.73
CA ASN A 29 -4.43 0.09 -2.41
C ASN A 29 -3.35 -0.72 -3.15
N LEU A 30 -3.01 -0.34 -4.37
CA LEU A 30 -1.98 -1.02 -5.17
C LEU A 30 -0.82 -0.04 -5.45
N CYS A 31 0.37 -0.37 -4.95
CA CYS A 31 1.61 0.35 -5.22
C CYS A 31 2.66 -0.64 -5.74
N VAL A 32 2.38 -1.24 -6.90
CA VAL A 32 3.23 -2.26 -7.52
C VAL A 32 4.09 -1.60 -8.59
N SER A 33 5.16 -0.94 -8.18
CA SER A 33 6.06 -0.20 -9.07
C SER A 33 7.51 -0.65 -8.92
N HIS A 34 8.33 -0.50 -9.95
CA HIS A 34 9.75 -0.87 -9.89
C HIS A 34 10.65 0.13 -9.15
N GLY A 35 10.18 1.35 -8.90
CA GLY A 35 11.07 2.48 -8.58
C GLY A 35 10.82 3.17 -7.24
N GLU A 36 9.68 2.97 -6.59
CA GLU A 36 9.35 3.74 -5.38
C GLU A 36 9.63 2.96 -4.10
N THR A 37 10.59 3.47 -3.31
CA THR A 37 11.02 2.83 -2.06
C THR A 37 10.30 3.35 -0.81
N PHE A 38 9.74 4.56 -0.90
CA PHE A 38 8.84 5.14 0.09
C PHE A 38 7.68 5.83 -0.63
N SER A 39 6.53 5.16 -0.67
CA SER A 39 5.38 5.66 -1.41
C SER A 39 4.36 6.24 -0.42
N TYR A 40 4.22 7.57 -0.44
CA TYR A 40 3.29 8.32 0.42
C TYR A 40 1.88 7.72 0.44
N GLN A 41 1.42 7.22 -0.71
CA GLN A 41 0.14 6.53 -0.84
C GLN A 41 -0.01 5.31 0.06
N VAL A 42 1.06 4.54 0.26
CA VAL A 42 1.04 3.35 1.14
C VAL A 42 0.91 3.80 2.58
N ALA A 43 1.63 4.84 2.99
CA ALA A 43 1.51 5.41 4.33
C ALA A 43 0.10 5.98 4.60
N GLU A 44 -0.48 6.73 3.65
CA GLU A 44 -1.84 7.27 3.80
C GLU A 44 -2.90 6.15 3.79
N ALA A 45 -2.73 5.12 2.96
CA ALA A 45 -3.59 3.93 2.98
C ALA A 45 -3.52 3.21 4.35
N THR A 46 -2.33 3.04 4.92
CA THR A 46 -2.15 2.47 6.27
C THR A 46 -2.90 3.27 7.33
N MET A 47 -2.78 4.61 7.31
CA MET A 47 -3.51 5.48 8.26
C MET A 47 -5.03 5.40 8.10
N LEU A 48 -5.50 5.17 6.88
CA LEU A 48 -6.89 4.97 6.53
C LEU A 48 -7.39 3.54 6.73
N GLN A 49 -6.57 2.67 7.34
CA GLN A 49 -6.88 1.24 7.53
C GLN A 49 -7.22 0.52 6.21
N THR A 50 -6.68 1.03 5.10
CA THR A 50 -6.84 0.46 3.78
C THR A 50 -5.63 -0.41 3.47
N PRO A 51 -5.80 -1.72 3.28
CA PRO A 51 -4.67 -2.61 3.09
C PRO A 51 -4.01 -2.37 1.74
N SER A 52 -2.68 -2.46 1.69
CA SER A 52 -1.90 -2.24 0.48
C SER A 52 -1.30 -3.54 -0.06
N VAL A 53 -1.18 -3.65 -1.37
CA VAL A 53 -0.28 -4.57 -2.07
C VAL A 53 0.80 -3.74 -2.74
N VAL A 54 2.05 -4.10 -2.51
CA VAL A 54 3.20 -3.29 -2.91
C VAL A 54 4.27 -4.15 -3.56
N SER A 55 5.19 -3.53 -4.29
CA SER A 55 6.39 -4.22 -4.76
C SER A 55 7.45 -4.33 -3.66
N GLU A 56 8.48 -5.15 -3.91
CA GLU A 56 9.66 -5.26 -3.03
C GLU A 56 10.45 -3.95 -2.86
N ALA A 57 10.18 -2.93 -3.69
CA ALA A 57 10.78 -1.62 -3.53
C ALA A 57 10.41 -0.99 -2.17
N VAL A 58 9.20 -1.25 -1.67
CA VAL A 58 8.74 -0.78 -0.35
C VAL A 58 9.30 -1.72 0.73
N SER A 59 10.57 -1.53 1.06
CA SER A 59 11.36 -2.47 1.90
C SER A 59 10.88 -2.66 3.34
N TRP A 60 10.05 -1.75 3.84
CA TRP A 60 9.43 -1.82 5.16
C TRP A 60 8.05 -2.50 5.14
N ALA A 61 7.53 -2.85 3.97
CA ALA A 61 6.23 -3.48 3.87
C ALA A 61 6.26 -4.93 4.39
N PRO A 62 5.17 -5.40 5.02
CA PRO A 62 5.05 -6.79 5.41
C PRO A 62 5.17 -7.78 4.23
N LYS A 63 5.89 -8.89 4.41
CA LYS A 63 6.20 -9.88 3.34
C LYS A 63 4.99 -10.37 2.54
N HIS A 64 3.84 -10.54 3.19
CA HIS A 64 2.64 -11.08 2.54
C HIS A 64 1.97 -10.09 1.59
N ALA A 65 2.24 -8.78 1.77
CA ALA A 65 1.75 -7.70 0.92
C ALA A 65 2.67 -7.43 -0.28
N LEU A 66 3.84 -8.07 -0.31
CA LEU A 66 4.77 -7.99 -1.43
C LEU A 66 4.21 -8.77 -2.62
N SER A 67 4.37 -8.17 -3.80
CA SER A 67 3.99 -8.75 -5.07
C SER A 67 5.04 -8.43 -6.13
N GLY A 68 5.21 -9.36 -7.08
CA GLY A 68 5.90 -9.09 -8.34
C GLY A 68 5.08 -8.14 -9.22
N ILE A 69 5.58 -7.83 -10.42
CA ILE A 69 4.89 -6.96 -11.37
C ILE A 69 3.96 -7.70 -12.33
N HIS A 70 3.98 -9.03 -12.31
CA HIS A 70 3.11 -9.83 -13.16
C HIS A 70 1.69 -9.86 -12.62
N ALA A 71 0.70 -9.83 -13.52
CA ALA A 71 -0.71 -9.72 -13.14
C ALA A 71 -1.17 -10.85 -12.20
N GLU A 72 -0.64 -12.06 -12.38
CA GLU A 72 -0.95 -13.21 -11.54
C GLU A 72 -0.44 -13.04 -10.10
N ASP A 73 0.77 -12.52 -9.94
CA ASP A 73 1.35 -12.22 -8.62
C ASP A 73 0.56 -11.16 -7.89
N ILE A 74 0.09 -10.14 -8.63
CA ILE A 74 -0.72 -9.05 -8.10
C ILE A 74 -2.07 -9.59 -7.64
N ALA A 75 -2.74 -10.40 -8.47
CA ALA A 75 -4.01 -11.02 -8.12
C ALA A 75 -3.88 -11.88 -6.85
N HIS A 76 -2.86 -12.74 -6.77
CA HIS A 76 -2.62 -13.57 -5.59
C HIS A 76 -2.35 -12.74 -4.34
N ALA A 77 -1.59 -11.65 -4.45
CA ALA A 77 -1.32 -10.77 -3.32
C ALA A 77 -2.60 -10.05 -2.85
N ILE A 78 -3.46 -9.59 -3.76
CA ILE A 78 -4.76 -9.01 -3.43
C ILE A 78 -5.60 -10.00 -2.61
N PHE A 79 -5.71 -11.25 -3.06
CA PHE A 79 -6.50 -12.26 -2.35
C PHE A 79 -5.98 -12.52 -0.94
N ARG A 80 -4.66 -12.71 -0.77
CA ARG A 80 -4.05 -12.93 0.56
C ARG A 80 -4.24 -11.75 1.50
N THR A 81 -4.12 -10.53 0.97
CA THR A 81 -4.24 -9.31 1.75
C THR A 81 -5.69 -9.09 2.21
N LEU A 82 -6.68 -9.37 1.36
CA LEU A 82 -8.09 -9.25 1.70
C LEU A 82 -8.58 -10.33 2.68
N ASP A 83 -8.01 -11.52 2.63
CA ASP A 83 -8.35 -12.64 3.53
C ASP A 83 -7.93 -12.40 4.99
N ARG A 84 -7.03 -11.43 5.24
CA ARG A 84 -6.42 -11.19 6.56
C ARG A 84 -6.59 -9.74 7.08
N ASP A 85 -7.52 -8.98 6.52
CA ASP A 85 -7.59 -7.51 6.63
C ASP A 85 -7.37 -6.92 8.05
N ALA A 86 -7.96 -7.51 9.08
CA ALA A 86 -7.87 -7.01 10.45
C ALA A 86 -6.48 -7.18 11.07
N GLU A 87 -5.87 -8.36 10.90
CA GLU A 87 -4.51 -8.65 11.41
C GLU A 87 -3.43 -7.89 10.60
N MET A 88 -3.78 -7.51 9.38
CA MET A 88 -2.92 -6.78 8.46
C MET A 88 -2.72 -5.33 8.88
N ILE A 89 -3.82 -4.65 9.25
CA ILE A 89 -3.80 -3.21 9.55
C ILE A 89 -2.84 -2.90 10.71
N ASP A 90 -2.89 -3.68 11.79
CA ASP A 90 -2.02 -3.47 12.95
C ASP A 90 -0.54 -3.69 12.61
N ARG A 91 -0.23 -4.73 11.80
CA ARG A 91 1.14 -4.96 11.34
C ARG A 91 1.65 -3.85 10.45
N TRP A 92 0.83 -3.34 9.54
CA TRP A 92 1.18 -2.20 8.70
C TRP A 92 1.53 -0.96 9.52
N ARG A 93 0.74 -0.67 10.56
CA ARG A 93 0.99 0.46 11.45
C ARG A 93 2.33 0.32 12.20
N ILE A 94 2.59 -0.86 12.76
CA ILE A 94 3.85 -1.15 13.48
C ILE A 94 5.07 -0.97 12.57
N GLU A 95 5.02 -1.51 11.35
CA GLU A 95 6.14 -1.39 10.40
C GLU A 95 6.36 0.05 9.95
N LEU A 96 5.29 0.82 9.72
CA LEU A 96 5.37 2.24 9.38
C LEU A 96 6.00 3.06 10.52
N GLU A 97 5.56 2.84 11.76
CA GLU A 97 6.12 3.48 12.95
C GLU A 97 7.62 3.13 13.12
N SER A 98 7.99 1.86 12.91
CA SER A 98 9.37 1.36 12.94
C SER A 98 10.26 1.92 11.82
N TYR A 99 9.71 2.11 10.63
CA TYR A 99 10.43 2.78 9.54
C TYR A 99 10.68 4.25 9.88
N ALA A 100 9.65 4.97 10.33
CA ALA A 100 9.74 6.38 10.66
C ALA A 100 10.78 6.67 11.75
N SER A 101 10.84 5.85 12.80
CA SER A 101 11.83 5.98 13.89
C SER A 101 13.26 5.74 13.40
N ARG A 102 13.51 4.65 12.65
CA ARG A 102 14.84 4.34 12.07
C ARG A 102 15.32 5.43 11.12
N SER A 103 14.42 5.97 10.30
CA SER A 103 14.74 7.09 9.41
C SER A 103 15.12 8.35 10.19
N LEU A 104 14.43 8.64 11.29
CA LEU A 104 14.73 9.78 12.16
C LEU A 104 16.10 9.62 12.85
N ASP A 105 16.38 8.45 13.43
CA ASP A 105 17.65 8.15 14.10
C ASP A 105 18.84 8.22 13.13
N THR A 106 18.65 7.80 11.88
CA THR A 106 19.67 7.91 10.83
C THR A 106 19.97 9.36 10.48
N LEU A 107 18.97 10.25 10.52
CA LEU A 107 19.16 11.67 10.23
C LEU A 107 19.83 12.40 11.40
N THR A 108 19.44 12.09 12.64
CA THR A 108 19.99 12.74 13.84
C THR A 108 21.41 12.27 14.19
N SER A 109 21.76 11.01 13.88
CA SER A 109 23.14 10.49 14.06
C SER A 109 24.15 11.02 13.04
N ARG A 110 23.70 11.72 11.99
CA ARG A 110 24.52 12.35 10.95
C ARG A 110 24.69 13.86 11.14
N LEU A 111 24.08 14.42 12.18
CA LEU A 111 24.21 15.82 12.61
C LEU A 111 25.20 15.92 13.79
#